data_AF-A0A925L214-F1
#
_entry.id   AF-A0A925L214-F1
#
_cell.length_a   1.000
_cell.length_b   1.000
_cell.length_c   1.000
_cell.angle_alpha   90.00
_cell.angle_beta   90.00
_cell.angle_gamma   90.00
#
_symmetry.space_group_name_H-M   'P 1'
#
loop_
_entity.id
_entity.type
_entity.pdbx_description
1 polymer ?
#
loop_
_entity_poly.entity_id
_entity_poly.type
_entity_poly.pdbx_seq_one_letter_code
_entity_poly.pdbx_strand_id
1 'polypeptide(L)'
;MTITAAADTSAASASKSLTSGKSLAKNFDTFLTMLTVQLKHQDPLSPMDSTQFTNQLVQFAGVEQQINANSNLEKLITATGLNTKSQALGYIGHYVEADSNQVPLQGGVDKVTDKVELIGGKATFNYTLDGTAATTQLKITNANGVVVRTIAGEIGNGRHEYTWDGEDSTGQKVADGTYTVTATSTAASGSAVNATVSTAARTGGASFSYTLASEAASTSVVIKDASGTIVRNLTGVNGAGRHEMTWDGKDKNGKDLPDGAYTVSIAALDGEGETVESATTVYGKVTDISSDSEGTLLAMGKVVTTIEKVLTVRDAASVSN
;
A
#
# COMPACT_ATOMS: atom_id res chain seq x y z
N MET A 1 23.00 1.98 -5.25
CA MET A 1 21.87 1.04 -5.24
C MET A 1 21.08 1.28 -6.51
N THR A 2 21.14 0.32 -7.43
CA THR A 2 20.47 0.37 -8.73
C THR A 2 18.97 0.25 -8.53
N ILE A 3 18.23 1.20 -9.10
CA ILE A 3 16.77 1.16 -9.17
C ILE A 3 16.42 0.05 -10.15
N THR A 4 16.08 -1.13 -9.65
CA THR A 4 15.48 -2.19 -10.46
C THR A 4 14.08 -1.70 -10.83
N ALA A 5 13.95 -1.19 -12.05
CA ALA A 5 12.67 -0.95 -12.68
C ALA A 5 11.87 -2.26 -12.65
N ALA A 6 10.74 -2.27 -11.96
CA ALA A 6 9.78 -3.35 -12.05
C ALA A 6 9.36 -3.46 -13.53
N ALA A 7 9.63 -4.62 -14.11
CA ALA A 7 9.34 -4.91 -15.49
C ALA A 7 7.85 -4.67 -15.78
N ASP A 8 7.59 -3.84 -16.78
CA ASP A 8 6.32 -3.75 -17.47
C ASP A 8 5.92 -5.15 -17.95
N THR A 9 5.06 -5.79 -17.17
CA THR A 9 4.45 -7.09 -17.46
C THR A 9 3.02 -6.87 -17.96
N SER A 10 2.79 -5.85 -18.78
CA SER A 10 1.53 -5.65 -19.51
C SER A 10 1.39 -6.55 -20.76
N ALA A 11 2.00 -7.74 -20.77
CA ALA A 11 2.00 -8.63 -21.93
C ALA A 11 1.83 -10.11 -21.54
N ALA A 12 0.59 -10.51 -21.23
CA ALA A 12 0.02 -11.81 -21.59
C ALA A 12 -1.31 -12.04 -20.86
N SER A 13 -2.38 -11.40 -21.33
CA SER A 13 -3.72 -11.97 -21.20
C SER A 13 -4.35 -11.91 -22.57
N ALA A 14 -3.85 -12.76 -23.47
CA ALA A 14 -4.62 -13.08 -24.66
C ALA A 14 -5.90 -13.78 -24.20
N SER A 15 -7.05 -13.21 -24.51
CA SER A 15 -8.35 -13.77 -24.13
C SER A 15 -8.44 -15.22 -24.62
N LYS A 16 -8.87 -16.16 -23.75
CA LYS A 16 -8.91 -17.59 -24.07
C LYS A 16 -9.76 -17.85 -25.32
N SER A 17 -10.80 -17.05 -25.52
CA SER A 17 -11.61 -17.06 -26.74
C SER A 17 -10.84 -16.70 -28.02
N LEU A 18 -9.89 -15.76 -27.98
CA LEU A 18 -9.07 -15.37 -29.15
C LEU A 18 -8.08 -16.48 -29.53
N THR A 19 -7.54 -17.19 -28.53
CA THR A 19 -6.67 -18.36 -28.79
C THR A 19 -7.46 -19.54 -29.36
N SER A 20 -8.66 -19.81 -28.87
CA SER A 20 -9.56 -20.84 -29.41
C SER A 20 -10.01 -20.51 -30.84
N GLY A 21 -10.33 -19.24 -31.13
CA GLY A 21 -10.67 -18.78 -32.49
C GLY A 21 -9.52 -18.97 -33.48
N LYS A 22 -8.27 -18.64 -33.09
CA LYS A 22 -7.08 -18.88 -33.92
C LYS A 22 -6.81 -20.37 -34.17
N SER A 23 -7.02 -21.22 -33.15
CA SER A 23 -6.90 -22.66 -33.31
C SER A 23 -7.98 -23.23 -34.24
N LEU A 24 -9.21 -22.72 -34.16
CA LEU A 24 -10.31 -23.14 -35.02
C LEU A 24 -10.02 -22.78 -36.49
N ALA A 25 -9.58 -21.54 -36.75
CA ALA A 25 -9.19 -21.09 -38.09
C ALA A 25 -8.09 -21.97 -38.71
N LYS A 26 -7.05 -22.29 -37.94
CA LYS A 26 -5.96 -23.19 -38.38
C LYS A 26 -6.45 -24.61 -38.70
N ASN A 27 -7.38 -25.13 -37.89
CA ASN A 27 -7.96 -26.46 -38.12
C ASN A 27 -8.85 -26.48 -39.38
N PHE A 28 -9.57 -25.39 -39.64
CA PHE A 28 -10.36 -25.22 -40.86
C PHE A 28 -9.48 -25.16 -42.11
N ASP A 29 -8.36 -24.41 -42.09
CA ASP A 29 -7.41 -24.36 -43.21
C ASP A 29 -6.76 -25.73 -43.50
N THR A 30 -6.44 -26.49 -42.45
CA THR A 30 -5.92 -27.86 -42.56
C THR A 30 -6.96 -28.79 -43.18
N PHE A 31 -8.22 -28.64 -42.77
CA PHE A 31 -9.34 -29.36 -43.33
C PHE A 31 -9.58 -29.02 -44.82
N LEU A 32 -9.60 -27.74 -45.20
CA LEU A 32 -9.74 -27.31 -46.60
C LEU A 32 -8.61 -27.85 -47.48
N THR A 33 -7.40 -27.93 -46.93
CA THR A 33 -6.24 -28.49 -47.63
C THR A 33 -6.43 -29.99 -47.89
N MET A 34 -6.82 -30.76 -46.87
CA MET A 34 -7.11 -32.19 -47.01
C MET A 34 -8.28 -32.45 -47.96
N LEU A 35 -9.32 -31.63 -47.92
CA LEU A 35 -10.47 -31.70 -48.83
C LEU A 35 -10.06 -31.43 -50.28
N THR A 36 -9.21 -30.43 -50.49
CA THR A 36 -8.69 -30.08 -51.83
C THR A 36 -7.85 -31.22 -52.40
N VAL A 37 -7.07 -31.91 -51.55
CA VAL A 37 -6.28 -33.09 -51.93
C VAL A 37 -7.21 -34.27 -52.25
N GLN A 38 -8.25 -34.51 -51.46
CA GLN A 38 -9.21 -35.59 -51.67
C GLN A 38 -10.02 -35.40 -52.96
N LEU A 39 -10.49 -34.18 -53.26
CA LEU A 39 -11.20 -33.86 -54.50
C LEU A 39 -10.33 -34.04 -55.76
N LYS A 40 -9.03 -33.75 -55.68
CA LYS A 40 -8.10 -33.98 -56.79
C LYS A 40 -7.85 -35.45 -57.09
N HIS A 41 -8.13 -36.35 -56.15
CA HIS A 41 -7.85 -37.79 -56.25
C HIS A 41 -9.12 -38.67 -56.11
N GLN A 42 -10.33 -38.12 -56.29
CA GLN A 42 -11.55 -38.95 -56.27
C GLN A 42 -11.66 -39.86 -57.51
N ASP A 43 -12.14 -41.08 -57.27
CA ASP A 43 -12.56 -42.00 -58.33
C ASP A 43 -13.93 -41.55 -58.87
N PRO A 44 -14.08 -41.29 -60.17
CA PRO A 44 -15.33 -40.82 -60.79
C PRO A 44 -16.51 -41.79 -60.63
N LEU A 45 -16.29 -43.05 -60.23
CA LEU A 45 -17.33 -44.05 -60.05
C LEU A 45 -17.90 -44.14 -58.63
N SER A 46 -17.39 -43.36 -57.66
CA SER A 46 -17.91 -43.32 -56.28
C SER A 46 -17.68 -41.96 -55.63
N PRO A 47 -18.47 -40.93 -55.99
CA PRO A 47 -18.33 -39.59 -55.41
C PRO A 47 -18.60 -39.63 -53.90
N MET A 48 -17.78 -38.94 -53.10
CA MET A 48 -18.00 -38.82 -51.65
C MET A 48 -19.35 -38.15 -51.32
N ASP A 49 -19.95 -38.57 -50.21
CA ASP A 49 -21.22 -38.07 -49.69
C ASP A 49 -21.11 -36.63 -49.17
N SER A 50 -21.79 -35.69 -49.83
CA SER A 50 -21.80 -34.25 -49.52
C SER A 50 -22.49 -33.91 -48.19
N THR A 51 -23.21 -34.86 -47.60
CA THR A 51 -23.92 -34.67 -46.32
C THR A 51 -22.96 -34.58 -45.13
N GLN A 52 -21.85 -35.33 -45.14
CA GLN A 52 -20.87 -35.31 -44.04
C GLN A 52 -20.18 -33.93 -43.91
N PHE A 53 -19.91 -33.27 -45.04
CA PHE A 53 -19.33 -31.93 -45.08
C PHE A 53 -20.30 -30.87 -44.59
N THR A 54 -21.56 -30.96 -45.01
CA THR A 54 -22.62 -30.06 -44.56
C THR A 54 -22.80 -30.17 -43.04
N ASN A 55 -22.76 -31.40 -42.49
CA ASN A 55 -22.84 -31.64 -41.05
C ASN A 55 -21.62 -31.09 -40.29
N GLN A 56 -20.41 -31.24 -40.82
CA GLN A 56 -19.21 -30.67 -40.20
C GLN A 56 -19.21 -29.14 -40.25
N LEU A 57 -19.65 -28.53 -41.36
CA LEU A 57 -19.73 -27.08 -41.50
C LEU A 57 -20.76 -26.47 -40.52
N VAL A 58 -21.89 -27.14 -40.32
CA VAL A 58 -22.88 -26.76 -39.29
C VAL A 58 -22.30 -26.88 -37.88
N GLN A 59 -21.50 -27.92 -37.59
CA GLN A 59 -20.80 -28.05 -36.30
C GLN A 59 -19.76 -26.93 -36.09
N PHE A 60 -18.99 -26.58 -37.12
CA PHE A 60 -18.03 -25.47 -37.07
C PHE A 60 -18.72 -24.13 -36.83
N ALA A 61 -19.83 -23.85 -37.53
CA ALA A 61 -20.61 -22.64 -37.32
C ALA A 61 -21.14 -22.54 -35.87
N GLY A 62 -21.55 -23.68 -35.28
CA GLY A 62 -21.96 -23.75 -33.87
C GLY A 62 -20.82 -23.44 -32.89
N VAL A 63 -19.64 -24.04 -33.10
CA VAL A 63 -18.45 -23.77 -32.27
C VAL A 63 -17.98 -22.32 -32.43
N GLU A 64 -17.99 -21.79 -33.65
CA GLU A 64 -17.64 -20.39 -33.92
C GLU A 64 -18.61 -19.43 -33.25
N GLN A 65 -19.92 -19.68 -33.31
CA GLN A 65 -20.91 -18.91 -32.58
C GLN A 65 -20.67 -18.98 -31.06
N GLN A 66 -20.30 -20.14 -30.52
CA GLN A 66 -19.96 -20.29 -29.10
C GLN A 66 -18.69 -19.51 -28.72
N ILE A 67 -17.65 -19.53 -29.58
CA ILE A 67 -16.45 -18.70 -29.39
C ILE A 67 -16.82 -17.22 -29.42
N ASN A 68 -17.64 -16.78 -30.37
CA ASN A 68 -18.08 -15.39 -30.46
C ASN A 68 -18.91 -14.97 -29.23
N ALA A 69 -19.78 -15.85 -28.73
CA ALA A 69 -20.52 -15.63 -27.49
C ALA A 69 -19.59 -15.48 -26.28
N ASN A 70 -18.63 -16.40 -26.13
CA ASN A 70 -17.64 -16.33 -25.06
C ASN A 70 -16.77 -15.06 -25.15
N SER A 71 -16.36 -14.66 -26.36
CA SER A 71 -15.64 -13.40 -26.61
C SER A 71 -16.45 -12.17 -26.18
N ASN A 72 -17.76 -12.16 -26.47
CA ASN A 72 -18.63 -11.07 -26.05
C ASN A 72 -18.83 -11.05 -24.51
N LEU A 73 -18.89 -12.22 -23.87
CA LEU A 73 -18.91 -12.32 -22.40
C LEU A 73 -17.61 -11.79 -21.78
N GLU A 74 -16.44 -12.15 -22.33
CA GLU A 74 -15.15 -11.63 -21.89
C GLU A 74 -15.07 -10.09 -22.04
N LYS A 75 -15.57 -9.55 -23.15
CA LYS A 75 -15.68 -8.09 -23.36
C LYS A 75 -16.63 -7.45 -22.35
N LEU A 76 -17.75 -8.09 -22.03
CA LEU A 76 -18.71 -7.57 -21.06
C LEU A 76 -18.14 -7.57 -19.64
N ILE A 77 -17.42 -8.62 -19.24
CA ILE A 77 -16.69 -8.67 -17.96
C ILE A 77 -15.66 -7.54 -17.89
N THR A 78 -14.90 -7.33 -18.97
CA THR A 78 -13.92 -6.25 -19.06
C THR A 78 -14.59 -4.87 -18.95
N ALA A 79 -15.69 -4.65 -19.68
CA ALA A 79 -16.45 -3.41 -19.64
C ALA A 79 -17.07 -3.15 -18.26
N THR A 80 -17.57 -4.20 -17.59
CA THR A 80 -18.10 -4.13 -16.22
C THR A 80 -16.98 -3.76 -15.24
N GLY A 81 -15.81 -4.40 -15.33
CA GLY A 81 -14.65 -4.08 -14.50
C GLY A 81 -14.14 -2.64 -14.67
N LEU A 82 -14.17 -2.12 -15.91
CA LEU A 82 -13.85 -0.70 -16.17
C LEU A 82 -14.87 0.25 -15.54
N ASN A 83 -16.15 -0.14 -15.50
CA ASN A 83 -17.19 0.65 -14.84
C ASN A 83 -16.95 0.70 -13.32
N THR A 84 -16.67 -0.44 -12.67
CA THR A 84 -16.33 -0.49 -11.25
C THR A 84 -15.08 0.33 -10.93
N LYS A 85 -14.05 0.22 -11.77
CA LYS A 85 -12.83 1.04 -11.62
C LYS A 85 -13.13 2.54 -11.70
N SER A 86 -13.99 2.95 -12.64
CA SER A 86 -14.37 4.35 -12.82
C SER A 86 -15.12 4.92 -11.61
N GLN A 87 -15.96 4.11 -10.97
CA GLN A 87 -16.61 4.48 -9.70
C GLN A 87 -15.62 4.56 -8.55
N ALA A 88 -14.68 3.62 -8.51
CA ALA A 88 -13.65 3.57 -7.48
C ALA A 88 -12.76 4.82 -7.51
N LEU A 89 -12.49 5.45 -8.67
CA LEU A 89 -11.70 6.69 -8.76
C LEU A 89 -12.15 7.79 -7.79
N GLY A 90 -13.44 7.84 -7.46
CA GLY A 90 -13.99 8.77 -6.47
C GLY A 90 -13.56 8.49 -5.02
N TYR A 91 -12.90 7.36 -4.73
CA TYR A 91 -12.39 7.04 -3.40
C TYR A 91 -10.98 7.59 -3.18
N ILE A 92 -10.22 7.89 -4.23
CA ILE A 92 -8.87 8.46 -4.08
C ILE A 92 -8.97 9.75 -3.28
N GLY A 93 -8.19 9.83 -2.20
CA GLY A 93 -8.20 10.98 -1.30
C GLY A 93 -9.23 10.91 -0.17
N HIS A 94 -10.21 10.01 -0.23
CA HIS A 94 -11.14 9.74 0.86
C HIS A 94 -10.61 8.65 1.78
N TYR A 95 -11.15 8.59 2.99
CA TYR A 95 -10.89 7.51 3.93
C TYR A 95 -11.89 6.40 3.72
N VAL A 96 -11.44 5.16 3.84
CA VAL A 96 -12.32 3.98 3.78
C VAL A 96 -12.14 3.12 5.02
N GLU A 97 -13.23 2.49 5.45
CA GLU A 97 -13.21 1.39 6.40
C GLU A 97 -13.23 0.08 5.64
N ALA A 98 -12.30 -0.82 5.93
CA ALA A 98 -12.21 -2.11 5.28
C ALA A 98 -12.09 -3.27 6.28
N ASP A 99 -12.65 -4.42 5.91
CA ASP A 99 -12.44 -5.69 6.63
C ASP A 99 -11.01 -6.21 6.37
N SER A 100 -10.14 -5.96 7.35
CA SER A 100 -8.72 -6.31 7.30
C SER A 100 -8.12 -6.21 8.71
N ASN A 101 -7.04 -6.94 8.94
CA ASN A 101 -6.19 -6.78 10.12
C ASN A 101 -4.90 -5.98 9.83
N GLN A 102 -4.69 -5.56 8.58
CA GLN A 102 -3.57 -4.72 8.17
C GLN A 102 -3.97 -3.25 8.25
N VAL A 103 -3.55 -2.56 9.29
CA VAL A 103 -3.78 -1.12 9.43
C VAL A 103 -2.67 -0.35 8.70
N PRO A 104 -3.02 0.62 7.85
CA PRO A 104 -2.02 1.45 7.22
C PRO A 104 -1.60 2.57 8.17
N LEU A 105 -0.31 2.64 8.48
CA LEU A 105 0.28 3.83 9.08
C LEU A 105 0.61 4.81 7.95
N GLN A 106 -0.09 5.94 7.92
CA GLN A 106 -0.01 6.93 6.84
C GLN A 106 0.12 8.35 7.40
N GLY A 107 0.78 9.22 6.64
CA GLY A 107 0.95 10.62 7.03
C GLY A 107 2.08 10.82 8.05
N GLY A 108 2.94 9.80 8.22
CA GLY A 108 4.11 9.79 9.09
C GLY A 108 5.43 10.02 8.35
N VAL A 109 5.41 10.49 7.10
CA VAL A 109 6.63 10.97 6.45
C VAL A 109 6.92 12.41 6.87
N ASP A 110 7.79 12.50 7.87
CA ASP A 110 8.70 13.63 8.06
C ASP A 110 9.12 14.18 6.69
N LYS A 111 8.79 15.45 6.38
CA LYS A 111 9.30 16.08 5.16
C LYS A 111 10.82 16.12 5.28
N VAL A 112 11.50 15.18 4.63
CA VAL A 112 12.96 15.13 4.61
C VAL A 112 13.44 16.36 3.87
N THR A 113 13.98 17.29 4.63
CA THR A 113 14.55 18.52 4.13
C THR A 113 15.55 19.02 5.14
N ASP A 114 16.66 19.50 4.61
CA ASP A 114 17.65 20.24 5.38
C ASP A 114 17.18 21.68 5.64
N LYS A 115 16.10 22.16 5.02
CA LYS A 115 15.59 23.53 5.14
C LYS A 115 14.62 23.67 6.30
N VAL A 116 15.03 24.43 7.31
CA VAL A 116 14.25 24.76 8.51
C VAL A 116 13.90 26.24 8.51
N GLU A 117 12.65 26.59 8.82
CA GLU A 117 12.20 27.98 8.92
C GLU A 117 12.26 28.44 10.38
N LEU A 118 12.96 29.55 10.61
CA LEU A 118 13.01 30.25 11.89
C LEU A 118 11.95 31.34 11.89
N ILE A 119 10.99 31.27 12.81
CA ILE A 119 9.90 32.25 12.94
C ILE A 119 9.77 32.63 14.41
N GLY A 120 9.75 33.92 14.71
CA GLY A 120 9.64 34.42 16.09
C GLY A 120 10.81 33.98 16.96
N GLY A 121 12.00 33.81 16.37
CA GLY A 121 13.20 33.38 17.09
C GLY A 121 13.18 31.94 17.60
N LYS A 122 12.34 31.05 17.05
CA LYS A 122 12.36 29.61 17.34
C LYS A 122 12.17 28.77 16.08
N ALA A 123 12.86 27.64 16.03
CA ALA A 123 12.76 26.68 14.94
C ALA A 123 12.83 25.25 15.49
N THR A 124 11.88 24.41 15.13
CA THR A 124 11.89 22.99 15.51
C THR A 124 12.13 22.14 14.27
N PHE A 125 13.03 21.17 14.39
CA PHE A 125 13.32 20.19 13.36
C PHE A 125 13.63 18.85 14.00
N ASN A 126 13.62 17.81 13.18
CA ASN A 126 13.93 16.46 13.59
C ASN A 126 15.15 15.96 12.83
N TYR A 127 15.86 15.02 13.42
CA TYR A 127 16.89 14.26 12.72
C TYR A 127 16.82 12.80 13.14
N THR A 128 16.99 11.89 12.18
CA THR A 128 16.94 10.44 12.40
C THR A 128 18.30 9.82 12.17
N LEU A 129 18.80 9.08 13.16
CA LEU A 129 20.03 8.30 13.09
C LEU A 129 19.72 6.83 12.78
N ASP A 130 20.37 6.25 11.78
CA ASP A 130 20.18 4.84 11.36
C ASP A 130 20.99 3.85 12.21
N GLY A 131 21.51 4.28 13.36
CA GLY A 131 22.34 3.49 14.27
C GLY A 131 22.75 4.28 15.49
N THR A 132 23.32 3.61 16.49
CA THR A 132 23.85 4.29 17.68
C THR A 132 25.15 5.01 17.33
N ALA A 133 25.19 6.32 17.58
CA ALA A 133 26.38 7.14 17.41
C ALA A 133 27.18 7.23 18.73
N ALA A 134 28.46 7.56 18.62
CA ALA A 134 29.27 8.05 19.74
C ALA A 134 29.27 9.58 19.78
N THR A 135 29.16 10.23 18.61
CA THR A 135 29.04 11.69 18.49
C THR A 135 28.03 12.05 17.40
N THR A 136 27.28 13.12 17.64
CA THR A 136 26.35 13.71 16.67
C THR A 136 26.46 15.23 16.75
N GLN A 137 26.63 15.87 15.59
CA GLN A 137 26.68 17.33 15.47
C GLN A 137 25.60 17.82 14.50
N LEU A 138 24.84 18.81 14.94
CA LEU A 138 23.84 19.53 14.16
C LEU A 138 24.42 20.88 13.77
N LYS A 139 24.63 21.09 12.47
CA LYS A 139 25.22 22.31 11.92
C LYS A 139 24.14 23.14 11.25
N ILE A 140 23.92 24.35 11.76
CA ILE A 140 22.94 25.31 11.25
C ILE A 140 23.65 26.36 10.41
N THR A 141 23.14 26.59 9.20
CA THR A 141 23.76 27.42 8.16
C THR A 141 22.71 28.39 7.61
N ASN A 142 23.05 29.67 7.42
CA ASN A 142 22.11 30.62 6.82
C ASN A 142 22.03 30.49 5.28
N ALA A 143 21.17 31.27 4.64
CA ALA A 143 20.98 31.27 3.18
C ALA A 143 22.27 31.55 2.38
N ASN A 144 23.25 32.24 2.98
CA ASN A 144 24.54 32.56 2.37
C ASN A 144 25.59 31.45 2.56
N GLY A 145 25.24 30.32 3.19
CA GLY A 145 26.17 29.22 3.46
C GLY A 145 27.10 29.45 4.66
N VAL A 146 26.87 30.52 5.44
CA VAL A 146 27.65 30.80 6.67
C VAL A 146 27.11 29.98 7.83
N VAL A 147 28.00 29.30 8.54
CA VAL A 147 27.68 28.53 9.75
C VAL A 147 27.30 29.48 10.86
N VAL A 148 26.08 29.36 11.34
CA VAL A 148 25.52 30.21 12.40
C VAL A 148 25.73 29.55 13.76
N ARG A 149 25.50 28.24 13.84
CA ARG A 149 25.66 27.47 15.07
C ARG A 149 26.00 26.02 14.77
N THR A 150 26.79 25.41 15.65
CA THR A 150 27.00 23.97 15.72
C THR A 150 26.60 23.50 17.11
N ILE A 151 25.79 22.46 17.17
CA ILE A 151 25.16 21.98 18.40
C ILE A 151 25.44 20.48 18.53
N ALA A 152 25.64 20.00 19.75
CA ALA A 152 25.69 18.57 20.02
C ALA A 152 24.26 17.98 19.93
N GLY A 153 24.08 16.98 19.07
CA GLY A 153 22.85 16.20 19.03
C GLY A 153 22.92 14.99 19.96
N GLU A 154 21.75 14.47 20.33
CA GLU A 154 21.59 13.13 20.89
C GLU A 154 22.17 12.06 19.96
N ILE A 155 22.70 11.00 20.57
CA ILE A 155 23.51 9.95 19.93
C ILE A 155 22.79 8.60 19.82
N GLY A 156 21.55 8.53 20.31
CA GLY A 156 20.74 7.32 20.25
C GLY A 156 20.39 6.93 18.82
N ASN A 157 20.12 5.65 18.56
CA ASN A 157 19.51 5.27 17.29
C ASN A 157 18.06 5.76 17.26
N GLY A 158 17.62 6.35 16.14
CA GLY A 158 16.25 6.76 15.93
C GLY A 158 16.10 8.27 15.74
N ARG A 159 14.86 8.72 15.82
CA ARG A 159 14.45 10.11 15.58
C ARG A 159 14.62 10.92 16.86
N HIS A 160 15.17 12.10 16.71
CA HIS A 160 15.36 13.08 17.77
C HIS A 160 14.78 14.41 17.31
N GLU A 161 14.04 15.07 18.19
CA GLU A 161 13.53 16.42 17.97
C GLU A 161 14.49 17.42 18.59
N TYR A 162 14.77 18.51 17.88
CA TYR A 162 15.56 19.61 18.40
C TYR A 162 14.83 20.93 18.16
N THR A 163 14.77 21.75 19.21
CA THR A 163 14.26 23.13 19.12
C THR A 163 15.41 24.10 19.26
N TRP A 164 15.73 24.78 18.16
CA TRP A 164 16.69 25.87 18.13
C TRP A 164 16.04 27.18 18.59
N ASP A 165 16.75 27.87 19.48
CA ASP A 165 16.41 29.16 20.10
C ASP A 165 16.68 30.39 19.19
N GLY A 166 17.09 30.18 17.93
CA GLY A 166 17.41 31.27 17.01
C GLY A 166 18.66 32.06 17.38
N GLU A 167 19.56 31.52 18.22
CA GLU A 167 20.83 32.16 18.56
C GLU A 167 22.00 31.62 17.73
N ASP A 168 23.00 32.46 17.49
CA ASP A 168 24.28 32.06 16.90
C ASP A 168 25.28 31.56 17.97
N SER A 169 26.50 31.28 17.54
CA SER A 169 27.58 30.78 18.42
C SER A 169 28.06 31.80 19.47
N THR A 170 27.66 33.07 19.35
CA THR A 170 27.96 34.15 20.31
C THR A 170 26.80 34.45 21.26
N GLY A 171 25.65 33.76 21.07
CA GLY A 171 24.42 33.99 21.82
C GLY A 171 23.57 35.14 21.26
N GLN A 172 23.90 35.69 20.09
CA GLN A 172 23.11 36.73 19.46
C GLN A 172 21.94 36.13 18.68
N LYS A 173 20.74 36.73 18.80
CA LYS A 173 19.58 36.35 17.99
C LYS A 173 19.83 36.64 16.51
N VAL A 174 19.54 35.66 15.66
CA VAL A 174 19.60 35.81 14.21
C VAL A 174 18.20 36.12 13.63
N ALA A 175 18.18 36.67 12.42
CA ALA A 175 16.94 37.06 11.76
C ALA A 175 16.08 35.83 11.39
N ASP A 176 14.76 35.99 11.47
CA ASP A 176 13.80 35.01 10.97
C ASP A 176 14.03 34.75 9.47
N GLY A 177 13.80 33.51 9.04
CA GLY A 177 14.03 33.06 7.66
C GLY A 177 14.41 31.59 7.54
N THR A 178 14.73 31.15 6.33
CA THR A 178 15.12 29.75 6.07
C THR A 178 16.61 29.52 6.33
N TYR A 179 16.89 28.49 7.12
CA TYR A 179 18.23 27.99 7.45
C TYR A 179 18.39 26.56 6.95
N THR A 180 19.63 26.15 6.69
CA THR A 180 20.00 24.76 6.39
C THR A 180 20.56 24.09 7.64
N VAL A 181 19.99 22.96 8.02
CA VAL A 181 20.49 22.10 9.09
C VAL A 181 21.05 20.81 8.49
N THR A 182 22.30 20.50 8.82
CA THR A 182 22.91 19.20 8.50
C THR A 182 23.25 18.46 9.79
N ALA A 183 22.98 17.16 9.81
CA ALA A 183 23.37 16.27 10.90
C ALA A 183 24.57 15.42 10.47
N THR A 184 25.60 15.33 11.31
CA THR A 184 26.76 14.47 11.08
C THR A 184 27.01 13.62 12.31
N SER A 185 26.95 12.30 12.14
CA SER A 185 27.06 11.34 13.25
C SER A 185 28.15 10.30 12.99
N THR A 186 28.85 9.88 14.04
CA THR A 186 29.94 8.90 13.97
C THR A 186 29.78 7.86 15.08
N ALA A 187 29.84 6.58 14.74
CA ALA A 187 29.78 5.47 15.67
C ALA A 187 31.08 5.34 16.51
N ALA A 188 31.04 4.57 17.59
CA ALA A 188 32.23 4.32 18.42
C ALA A 188 33.38 3.66 17.66
N SER A 189 33.09 2.93 16.58
CA SER A 189 34.08 2.35 15.66
C SER A 189 34.77 3.37 14.76
N GLY A 190 34.33 4.64 14.76
CA GLY A 190 34.77 5.68 13.83
C GLY A 190 34.03 5.69 12.49
N SER A 191 33.10 4.76 12.26
CA SER A 191 32.29 4.72 11.03
C SER A 191 31.20 5.80 11.03
N ALA A 192 30.85 6.34 9.86
CA ALA A 192 29.72 7.25 9.75
C ALA A 192 28.40 6.55 10.07
N VAL A 193 27.55 7.21 10.85
CA VAL A 193 26.15 6.82 11.05
C VAL A 193 25.31 7.73 10.17
N ASN A 194 24.47 7.15 9.32
CA ASN A 194 23.58 7.94 8.48
C ASN A 194 22.63 8.75 9.35
N ALA A 195 22.50 10.04 9.02
CA ALA A 195 21.71 11.01 9.75
C ALA A 195 20.89 11.84 8.75
N THR A 196 19.56 11.83 8.89
CA THR A 196 18.65 12.52 7.97
C THR A 196 17.85 13.58 8.71
N VAL A 197 17.79 14.82 8.19
CA VAL A 197 17.06 15.95 8.80
C VAL A 197 15.66 16.10 8.18
N SER A 198 14.67 16.50 8.99
CA SER A 198 13.27 16.68 8.61
C SER A 198 12.59 17.81 9.41
N THR A 199 11.50 18.39 8.88
CA THR A 199 10.85 19.59 9.47
C THR A 199 9.36 19.49 9.79
N ALA A 200 8.72 18.35 9.52
CA ALA A 200 7.32 18.15 9.92
C ALA A 200 7.25 17.45 11.29
N ALA A 201 6.36 17.92 12.17
CA ALA A 201 5.85 17.10 13.27
C ALA A 201 4.92 16.03 12.68
N ARG A 202 5.09 14.76 13.09
CA ARG A 202 4.19 13.68 12.66
C ARG A 202 2.76 14.02 13.08
N THR A 203 1.87 14.12 12.10
CA THR A 203 0.41 14.13 12.30
C THR A 203 -0.22 12.77 11.98
N GLY A 204 0.57 11.85 11.42
CA GLY A 204 0.14 10.51 11.03
C GLY A 204 -0.02 9.55 12.21
N GLY A 205 -1.07 8.75 12.12
CA GLY A 205 -1.40 7.64 13.01
C GLY A 205 -2.16 6.58 12.23
N ALA A 206 -2.49 5.48 12.88
CA ALA A 206 -3.26 4.40 12.30
C ALA A 206 -4.58 4.28 13.08
N SER A 207 -5.70 4.18 12.38
CA SER A 207 -7.02 4.03 13.01
C SER A 207 -7.62 2.69 12.62
N PHE A 208 -8.24 2.02 13.58
CA PHE A 208 -8.89 0.72 13.38
C PHE A 208 -10.03 0.57 14.37
N SER A 209 -10.93 -0.38 14.12
CA SER A 209 -11.95 -0.78 15.09
C SER A 209 -11.84 -2.28 15.35
N TYR A 210 -12.28 -2.71 16.53
CA TYR A 210 -12.53 -4.11 16.79
C TYR A 210 -13.90 -4.28 17.43
N THR A 211 -14.53 -5.43 17.19
CA THR A 211 -15.82 -5.79 17.78
C THR A 211 -15.64 -7.05 18.60
N LEU A 212 -15.94 -6.97 19.91
CA LEU A 212 -15.94 -8.13 20.80
C LEU A 212 -17.33 -8.77 20.82
N ALA A 213 -17.39 -10.10 20.70
CA ALA A 213 -18.65 -10.84 20.72
C ALA A 213 -19.35 -10.84 22.09
N SER A 214 -18.57 -10.72 23.17
CA SER A 214 -19.03 -10.64 24.56
C SER A 214 -18.12 -9.73 25.39
N GLU A 215 -18.48 -9.45 26.64
CA GLU A 215 -17.62 -8.71 27.56
C GLU A 215 -16.38 -9.55 27.92
N ALA A 216 -15.22 -8.92 27.85
CA ALA A 216 -13.93 -9.49 28.23
C ALA A 216 -13.52 -8.99 29.62
N ALA A 217 -12.82 -9.81 30.40
CA ALA A 217 -12.14 -9.35 31.60
C ALA A 217 -10.85 -8.57 31.28
N SER A 218 -10.20 -8.90 30.16
CA SER A 218 -9.01 -8.20 29.68
C SER A 218 -8.93 -8.17 28.16
N THR A 219 -8.48 -7.05 27.60
CA THR A 219 -8.28 -6.88 26.16
C THR A 219 -6.92 -6.24 25.89
N SER A 220 -6.10 -6.90 25.10
CA SER A 220 -4.78 -6.43 24.66
C SER A 220 -4.76 -6.29 23.15
N VAL A 221 -4.34 -5.14 22.65
CA VAL A 221 -4.21 -4.86 21.22
C VAL A 221 -2.74 -4.85 20.84
N VAL A 222 -2.33 -5.87 20.09
CA VAL A 222 -0.94 -6.08 19.69
C VAL A 222 -0.75 -5.57 18.27
N ILE A 223 0.23 -4.69 18.08
CA ILE A 223 0.63 -4.16 16.77
C ILE A 223 1.95 -4.79 16.36
N LYS A 224 1.98 -5.39 15.17
CA LYS A 224 3.16 -6.04 14.59
C LYS A 224 3.58 -5.38 13.29
N ASP A 225 4.87 -5.35 13.02
CA ASP A 225 5.39 -4.95 11.72
C ASP A 225 5.28 -6.08 10.67
N ALA A 226 5.76 -5.82 9.45
CA ALA A 226 5.76 -6.78 8.34
C ALA A 226 6.61 -8.05 8.60
N SER A 227 7.54 -8.02 9.56
CA SER A 227 8.31 -9.21 9.96
C SER A 227 7.59 -10.05 11.01
N GLY A 228 6.45 -9.58 11.52
CA GLY A 228 5.71 -10.20 12.62
C GLY A 228 6.23 -9.80 14.01
N THR A 229 7.20 -8.89 14.09
CA THR A 229 7.75 -8.40 15.36
C THR A 229 6.76 -7.46 16.02
N ILE A 230 6.55 -7.62 17.34
CA ILE A 230 5.67 -6.76 18.13
C ILE A 230 6.37 -5.40 18.31
N VAL A 231 5.73 -4.34 17.80
CA VAL A 231 6.24 -2.97 17.91
C VAL A 231 5.54 -2.20 19.01
N ARG A 232 4.26 -2.50 19.29
CA ARG A 232 3.47 -1.84 20.32
C ARG A 232 2.43 -2.80 20.89
N ASN A 233 2.14 -2.65 22.18
CA ASN A 233 0.98 -3.25 22.83
C ASN A 233 0.15 -2.12 23.45
N LEU A 234 -1.16 -2.11 23.20
CA LEU A 234 -2.11 -1.13 23.71
C LEU A 234 -3.16 -1.83 24.57
N THR A 235 -3.65 -1.15 25.60
CA THR A 235 -4.79 -1.63 26.38
C THR A 235 -6.06 -1.40 25.59
N GLY A 236 -6.85 -2.47 25.39
CA GLY A 236 -8.17 -2.40 24.77
C GLY A 236 -9.29 -2.11 25.77
N VAL A 237 -10.47 -1.84 25.23
CA VAL A 237 -11.75 -1.71 25.92
C VAL A 237 -12.37 -3.10 26.03
N ASN A 238 -12.89 -3.40 27.22
CA ASN A 238 -13.34 -4.74 27.60
C ASN A 238 -14.83 -5.00 27.30
N GLY A 239 -15.63 -3.97 27.07
CA GLY A 239 -17.07 -4.14 26.84
C GLY A 239 -17.37 -4.92 25.57
N ALA A 240 -18.51 -5.62 25.52
CA ALA A 240 -18.99 -6.21 24.27
C ALA A 240 -19.29 -5.13 23.21
N GLY A 241 -19.26 -5.52 21.93
CA GLY A 241 -19.58 -4.63 20.82
C GLY A 241 -18.36 -3.94 20.23
N ARG A 242 -18.63 -2.89 19.44
CA ARG A 242 -17.65 -2.24 18.57
C ARG A 242 -16.93 -1.11 19.28
N HIS A 243 -15.60 -1.09 19.16
CA HIS A 243 -14.70 -0.08 19.74
C HIS A 243 -13.76 0.45 18.68
N GLU A 244 -13.68 1.77 18.54
CA GLU A 244 -12.70 2.44 17.68
C GLU A 244 -11.43 2.77 18.48
N MET A 245 -10.27 2.60 17.83
CA MET A 245 -8.96 2.85 18.42
C MET A 245 -8.07 3.60 17.44
N THR A 246 -7.18 4.41 18.01
CA THR A 246 -6.12 5.08 17.28
C THR A 246 -4.77 4.69 17.86
N TRP A 247 -3.82 4.39 16.98
CA TRP A 247 -2.42 4.23 17.31
C TRP A 247 -1.64 5.41 16.74
N ASP A 248 -0.75 5.97 17.56
CA ASP A 248 0.04 7.16 17.28
C ASP A 248 1.28 6.90 16.41
N GLY A 249 1.45 5.67 15.92
CA GLY A 249 2.57 5.29 15.05
C GLY A 249 3.90 5.09 15.78
N LYS A 250 3.92 5.02 17.11
CA LYS A 250 5.15 4.85 17.91
C LYS A 250 5.31 3.43 18.43
N ASP A 251 6.57 3.02 18.59
CA ASP A 251 6.96 1.77 19.22
C ASP A 251 6.90 1.84 20.76
N LYS A 252 7.24 0.76 21.44
CA LYS A 252 7.29 0.68 22.92
C LYS A 252 8.26 1.67 23.59
N ASN A 253 9.26 2.18 22.88
CA ASN A 253 10.25 3.13 23.38
C ASN A 253 9.87 4.58 23.05
N GLY A 254 8.72 4.81 22.42
CA GLY A 254 8.31 6.13 21.92
C GLY A 254 8.95 6.51 20.59
N LYS A 255 9.68 5.59 19.93
CA LYS A 255 10.25 5.82 18.61
C LYS A 255 9.16 5.73 17.55
N ASP A 256 9.11 6.75 16.71
CA ASP A 256 8.30 6.83 15.53
C ASP A 256 8.62 5.73 14.50
N LEU A 257 7.60 5.02 14.02
CA LEU A 257 7.72 3.93 13.05
C LEU A 257 7.40 4.39 11.61
N PRO A 258 8.05 3.83 10.58
CA PRO A 258 7.86 4.27 9.19
C PRO A 258 6.44 4.02 8.69
N ASP A 259 5.97 4.86 7.76
CA ASP A 259 4.72 4.61 7.03
C ASP A 259 4.76 3.22 6.37
N GLY A 260 3.70 2.44 6.55
CA GLY A 260 3.74 1.03 6.26
C GLY A 260 2.45 0.29 6.59
N ALA A 261 2.43 -0.99 6.25
CA ALA A 261 1.38 -1.91 6.68
C ALA A 261 1.78 -2.52 8.02
N TYR A 262 0.89 -2.44 9.00
CA TYR A 262 1.07 -3.03 10.33
C TYR A 262 -0.09 -3.97 10.64
N THR A 263 0.19 -5.08 11.30
CA THR A 263 -0.84 -6.05 11.68
C THR A 263 -1.38 -5.70 13.06
N VAL A 264 -2.70 -5.58 13.18
CA VAL A 264 -3.41 -5.47 14.46
C VAL A 264 -3.94 -6.85 14.85
N SER A 265 -3.66 -7.27 16.07
CA SER A 265 -4.20 -8.51 16.65
C SER A 265 -4.85 -8.19 18.00
N ILE A 266 -6.09 -8.63 18.18
CA ILE A 266 -6.84 -8.45 19.42
C ILE A 266 -6.72 -9.76 20.21
N ALA A 267 -6.30 -9.65 21.47
CA ALA A 267 -6.30 -10.74 22.42
C ALA A 267 -7.22 -10.35 23.58
N ALA A 268 -8.43 -10.91 23.60
CA ALA A 268 -9.43 -10.65 24.61
C ALA A 268 -9.73 -11.95 25.37
N LEU A 269 -9.73 -11.88 26.71
CA LEU A 269 -10.03 -13.01 27.59
C LEU A 269 -11.17 -12.66 28.54
N ASP A 270 -12.09 -13.58 28.79
CA ASP A 270 -13.17 -13.42 29.76
C ASP A 270 -12.72 -13.66 31.21
N GLY A 271 -13.66 -13.67 32.15
CA GLY A 271 -13.38 -13.87 33.58
C GLY A 271 -12.90 -15.28 33.95
N GLU A 272 -13.08 -16.26 33.06
CA GLU A 272 -12.63 -17.64 33.21
C GLU A 272 -11.26 -17.87 32.52
N GLY A 273 -10.79 -16.88 31.77
CA GLY A 273 -9.53 -16.92 31.02
C GLY A 273 -9.70 -17.49 29.61
N GLU A 274 -10.93 -17.67 29.14
CA GLU A 274 -11.23 -18.16 27.79
C GLU A 274 -11.21 -17.02 26.77
N THR A 275 -10.94 -17.35 25.50
CA THR A 275 -10.83 -16.34 24.44
C THR A 275 -12.19 -15.80 24.05
N VAL A 276 -12.33 -14.47 24.05
CA VAL A 276 -13.48 -13.77 23.49
C VAL A 276 -13.25 -13.53 22.00
N GLU A 277 -14.18 -13.98 21.16
CA GLU A 277 -14.10 -13.75 19.72
C GLU A 277 -14.11 -12.26 19.37
N SER A 278 -13.27 -11.89 18.41
CA SER A 278 -13.12 -10.50 17.96
C SER A 278 -12.99 -10.41 16.44
N ALA A 279 -13.62 -9.40 15.85
CA ALA A 279 -13.42 -9.00 14.45
C ALA A 279 -12.74 -7.63 14.38
N THR A 280 -11.93 -7.37 13.36
CA THR A 280 -11.17 -6.12 13.20
C THR A 280 -11.48 -5.47 11.86
N THR A 281 -11.68 -4.16 11.84
CA THR A 281 -11.74 -3.33 10.63
C THR A 281 -10.68 -2.23 10.71
N VAL A 282 -10.20 -1.76 9.57
CA VAL A 282 -9.14 -0.74 9.50
C VAL A 282 -9.58 0.45 8.70
N TYR A 283 -9.01 1.60 9.06
CA TYR A 283 -9.21 2.85 8.35
C TYR A 283 -7.94 3.26 7.63
N GLY A 284 -8.09 3.74 6.41
CA GLY A 284 -6.98 4.30 5.66
C GLY A 284 -7.45 5.25 4.58
N LYS A 285 -6.62 6.25 4.28
CA LYS A 285 -6.82 7.11 3.12
C LYS A 285 -6.45 6.31 1.88
N VAL A 286 -7.32 6.31 0.88
CA VAL A 286 -7.03 5.68 -0.41
C VAL A 286 -6.07 6.57 -1.18
N THR A 287 -4.92 6.01 -1.54
CA THR A 287 -3.84 6.70 -2.24
C THR A 287 -3.76 6.31 -3.71
N ASP A 288 -4.19 5.10 -4.05
CA ASP A 288 -4.12 4.59 -5.42
C ASP A 288 -5.22 3.55 -5.69
N ILE A 289 -5.57 3.39 -6.96
CA ILE A 289 -6.56 2.41 -7.42
C ILE A 289 -6.01 1.69 -8.63
N SER A 290 -5.95 0.38 -8.51
CA SER A 290 -5.47 -0.51 -9.55
C SER A 290 -6.48 -1.61 -9.83
N SER A 291 -6.17 -2.47 -10.79
CA SER A 291 -7.01 -3.61 -11.13
C SER A 291 -6.11 -4.76 -11.56
N ASP A 292 -6.51 -5.97 -11.19
CA ASP A 292 -5.85 -7.21 -11.58
C ASP A 292 -6.90 -8.24 -12.04
N SER A 293 -6.53 -9.53 -12.06
CA SER A 293 -7.45 -10.61 -12.41
C SER A 293 -8.54 -10.89 -11.36
N GLU A 294 -8.37 -10.40 -10.13
CA GLU A 294 -9.30 -10.61 -9.00
C GLU A 294 -10.30 -9.46 -8.86
N GLY A 295 -9.99 -8.27 -9.38
CA GLY A 295 -10.96 -7.18 -9.49
C GLY A 295 -10.35 -5.79 -9.34
N THR A 296 -11.11 -4.87 -8.73
CA THR A 296 -10.63 -3.51 -8.42
C THR A 296 -10.00 -3.49 -7.04
N LEU A 297 -8.73 -3.06 -7.00
CA LEU A 297 -7.92 -2.94 -5.80
C LEU A 297 -7.84 -1.48 -5.36
N LEU A 298 -7.95 -1.26 -4.06
CA LEU A 298 -7.74 0.03 -3.40
C LEU A 298 -6.47 -0.07 -2.57
N ALA A 299 -5.52 0.82 -2.84
CA ALA A 299 -4.35 0.98 -2.00
C ALA A 299 -4.59 2.07 -0.96
N MET A 300 -4.48 1.70 0.30
CA MET A 300 -4.33 2.60 1.44
C MET A 300 -2.84 2.69 1.78
N GLY A 301 -2.06 3.40 0.97
CA GLY A 301 -0.61 3.46 1.11
C GLY A 301 0.05 2.11 0.79
N LYS A 302 0.61 1.45 1.80
CA LYS A 302 1.23 0.12 1.66
C LYS A 302 0.26 -1.04 1.90
N VAL A 303 -0.94 -0.77 2.39
CA VAL A 303 -2.01 -1.76 2.55
C VAL A 303 -2.86 -1.77 1.28
N VAL A 304 -3.08 -2.93 0.70
CA VAL A 304 -3.97 -3.12 -0.46
C VAL A 304 -5.18 -3.94 -0.02
N THR A 305 -6.37 -3.50 -0.41
CA THR A 305 -7.64 -4.20 -0.18
C THR A 305 -8.46 -4.25 -1.47
N THR A 306 -9.48 -5.11 -1.52
CA THR A 306 -10.44 -5.15 -2.63
C THR A 306 -11.61 -4.22 -2.32
N ILE A 307 -12.25 -3.70 -3.37
CA ILE A 307 -13.45 -2.87 -3.21
C ILE A 307 -14.59 -3.61 -2.47
N GLU A 308 -14.64 -4.94 -2.57
CA GLU A 308 -15.64 -5.78 -1.90
C GLU A 308 -15.47 -5.82 -0.37
N LYS A 309 -14.25 -5.61 0.12
CA LYS A 309 -13.95 -5.55 1.55
C LYS A 309 -14.17 -4.16 2.14
N VAL A 310 -14.48 -3.16 1.32
CA VAL A 310 -14.79 -1.80 1.78
C VAL A 310 -16.20 -1.78 2.37
N LEU A 311 -16.29 -1.38 3.63
CA LEU A 311 -17.54 -1.30 4.38
C LEU A 311 -18.14 0.10 4.30
N THR A 312 -17.33 1.15 4.43
CA THR A 312 -17.78 2.54 4.37
C THR A 312 -16.72 3.47 3.77
N VAL A 313 -17.17 4.60 3.22
CA VAL A 313 -16.32 5.72 2.76
C VAL A 313 -16.61 6.93 3.65
N ARG A 314 -15.58 7.64 4.10
CA ARG A 314 -15.64 8.78 5.02
C ARG A 314 -14.70 9.90 4.58
N ASP A 315 -14.98 11.13 5.00
CA ASP A 315 -14.12 12.30 4.72
C ASP A 315 -12.93 12.43 5.69
N ALA A 316 -12.91 11.68 6.79
CA ALA A 316 -11.85 11.71 7.81
C ALA A 316 -11.53 10.32 8.38
N ALA A 317 -10.34 10.21 9.00
CA ALA A 317 -9.79 8.98 9.57
C ALA A 317 -10.58 8.42 10.79
N SER A 318 -11.39 9.25 11.44
CA SER A 318 -12.24 8.89 12.58
C SER A 318 -13.40 9.86 12.73
N VAL A 319 -14.48 9.40 13.39
CA VAL A 319 -15.54 10.29 13.86
C VAL A 319 -14.95 11.13 15.00
N SER A 320 -14.96 12.44 14.84
CA SER A 320 -14.74 13.37 15.95
C SER A 320 -15.82 13.07 16.99
N ASN A 321 -15.42 12.57 18.16
CA ASN A 321 -16.31 12.58 19.32
C ASN A 321 -16.26 13.98 19.95
#